data_AF-A0A9P0LFB4-F1
#
_entry.id   AF-A0A9P0LFB4-F1
#
_cell.length_a   1.000
_cell.length_b   1.000
_cell.length_c   1.000
_cell.angle_alpha   90.00
_cell.angle_beta   90.00
_cell.angle_gamma   90.00
#
_symmetry.space_group_name_H-M   'P 1'
#
loop_
_entity.id
_entity.type
_entity.pdbx_description
1 polymer ?
#
loop_
_entity_poly.entity_id
_entity_poly.type
_entity_poly.pdbx_seq_one_letter_code
_entity_poly.pdbx_strand_id
1 'polypeptide(L)'
;MDKLTARCWTESSETDTSDIEDIPRERIVRTRRFPLIELDDLEFKRRFRINKNTFRRLENVLQNVIEPINERNQPISKANQILICLRFFATGSFQINVADLSMYLSLPFPE
;
A
#
# COMPACT_ATOMS: atom_id res chain seq x y z
N MET A 1 -54.71 -16.24 10.35
CA MET A 1 -55.72 -16.34 9.28
C MET A 1 -55.69 -15.06 8.46
N ASP A 2 -55.35 -15.24 7.18
CA ASP A 2 -55.69 -14.48 5.96
C ASP A 2 -55.75 -12.95 6.00
N LYS A 3 -55.06 -12.28 5.05
CA LYS A 3 -55.68 -11.89 3.77
C LYS A 3 -54.63 -11.69 2.67
N LEU A 4 -54.78 -12.49 1.63
CA LEU A 4 -54.92 -12.06 0.23
C LEU A 4 -53.82 -11.17 -0.36
N THR A 5 -53.03 -11.86 -1.18
CA THR A 5 -52.63 -11.50 -2.54
C THR A 5 -53.41 -10.37 -3.20
N ALA A 6 -52.63 -9.62 -4.00
CA ALA A 6 -52.98 -8.79 -5.14
C ALA A 6 -53.11 -7.28 -4.87
N ARG A 7 -52.12 -6.56 -5.39
CA ARG A 7 -52.40 -5.40 -6.26
C ARG A 7 -51.32 -5.33 -7.34
N CYS A 8 -51.66 -5.96 -8.46
CA CYS A 8 -51.19 -5.57 -9.79
C CYS A 8 -51.61 -4.14 -10.06
N TRP A 9 -50.69 -3.32 -10.57
CA TRP A 9 -50.83 -2.17 -11.47
C TRP A 9 -49.38 -1.80 -11.83
N THR A 10 -48.92 -1.60 -13.06
CA THR A 10 -49.53 -1.65 -14.38
C THR A 10 -48.36 -1.64 -15.36
N GLU A 11 -48.46 -2.37 -16.46
CA GLU A 11 -47.61 -2.18 -17.62
C GLU A 11 -48.12 -0.98 -18.43
N SER A 12 -47.27 0.05 -18.64
CA SER A 12 -46.99 0.64 -19.97
C SER A 12 -46.23 1.98 -19.92
N SER A 13 -45.32 2.07 -20.90
CA SER A 13 -44.75 3.23 -21.61
C SER A 13 -43.47 3.91 -21.11
N GLU A 14 -42.55 3.98 -22.08
CA GLU A 14 -41.26 4.64 -22.14
C GLU A 14 -41.37 6.15 -21.87
N THR A 15 -40.62 6.63 -20.88
CA THR A 15 -39.43 7.49 -20.98
C THR A 15 -39.27 8.16 -19.64
N ASP A 16 -38.22 7.82 -18.89
CA ASP A 16 -37.63 8.74 -17.93
C ASP A 16 -36.19 8.29 -17.67
N THR A 17 -35.25 9.13 -18.10
CA THR A 17 -33.85 9.09 -17.69
C THR A 17 -33.78 9.24 -16.18
N SER A 18 -33.85 8.13 -15.47
CA SER A 18 -33.75 8.12 -14.02
C SER A 18 -32.30 8.36 -13.59
N ASP A 19 -32.15 9.37 -12.75
CA ASP A 19 -30.91 9.79 -12.12
C ASP A 19 -30.17 8.59 -11.52
N ILE A 20 -28.95 8.34 -11.99
CA ILE A 20 -28.03 7.44 -11.30
C ILE A 20 -27.69 8.15 -9.99
N GLU A 21 -28.35 7.76 -8.90
CA GLU A 21 -27.94 8.13 -7.55
C GLU A 21 -26.44 7.82 -7.42
N ASP A 22 -25.62 8.84 -7.17
CA ASP A 22 -24.17 8.71 -6.98
C ASP A 22 -23.92 8.01 -5.63
N ILE A 23 -24.12 6.69 -5.61
CA ILE A 23 -23.86 5.86 -4.43
C ILE A 23 -22.35 5.90 -4.18
N PRO A 24 -21.89 6.37 -3.01
CA PRO A 24 -20.47 6.39 -2.69
C PRO A 24 -19.91 4.98 -2.80
N ARG A 25 -18.91 4.80 -3.69
CA ARG A 25 -18.24 3.50 -3.85
C ARG A 25 -17.67 3.06 -2.52
N GLU A 26 -18.08 1.87 -2.07
CA GLU A 26 -17.57 1.28 -0.84
C GLU A 26 -16.04 1.12 -0.93
N ARG A 27 -15.33 1.62 0.08
CA ARG A 27 -13.88 1.52 0.14
C ARG A 27 -13.47 0.08 0.47
N ILE A 28 -13.02 -0.67 -0.53
CA ILE A 28 -12.46 -2.00 -0.34
C ILE A 28 -11.04 -1.89 0.23
N VAL A 29 -10.88 -2.19 1.52
CA VAL A 29 -9.56 -2.28 2.17
C VAL A 29 -9.01 -3.69 1.98
N ARG A 30 -7.95 -3.82 1.20
CA ARG A 30 -7.26 -5.11 1.04
C ARG A 30 -6.38 -5.40 2.24
N THR A 31 -6.40 -6.65 2.70
CA THR A 31 -5.46 -7.14 3.72
C THR A 31 -4.03 -7.00 3.19
N ARG A 32 -3.17 -6.33 3.97
CA ARG A 32 -1.77 -6.17 3.62
C ARG A 32 -1.04 -7.49 3.86
N ARG A 33 -0.33 -7.95 2.83
CA ARG A 33 0.55 -9.12 2.92
C ARG A 33 1.71 -8.85 3.85
N PHE A 34 2.22 -9.90 4.49
CA PHE A 34 3.37 -9.81 5.38
C PHE A 34 4.49 -10.73 4.88
N PRO A 35 5.40 -10.22 4.03
CA PRO A 35 6.41 -11.03 3.34
C PRO A 35 7.34 -11.81 4.28
N LEU A 36 7.47 -11.37 5.53
CA LEU A 36 8.30 -12.06 6.53
C LEU A 36 7.76 -13.45 6.88
N ILE A 37 6.43 -13.62 6.87
CA ILE A 37 5.74 -14.89 7.15
C ILE A 37 5.52 -15.67 5.85
N GLU A 38 5.17 -14.98 4.77
CA GLU A 38 4.78 -15.63 3.50
C GLU A 38 5.96 -16.21 2.71
N LEU A 39 7.17 -15.63 2.82
CA LEU A 39 8.31 -16.04 2.02
C LEU A 39 9.21 -17.00 2.79
N ASP A 40 9.76 -18.00 2.10
CA ASP A 40 10.86 -18.79 2.65
C ASP A 40 12.16 -17.97 2.76
N ASP A 41 13.12 -18.44 3.55
CA ASP A 41 14.39 -17.75 3.81
C ASP A 41 15.20 -17.53 2.52
N LEU A 42 15.22 -18.51 1.61
CA LEU A 42 15.93 -18.40 0.33
C LEU A 42 15.27 -17.34 -0.57
N GLU A 43 13.94 -17.36 -0.66
CA GLU A 43 13.19 -16.39 -1.46
C GLU A 43 13.31 -14.97 -0.90
N PHE A 44 13.26 -14.85 0.43
CA PHE A 44 13.43 -13.60 1.14
C PHE A 44 14.83 -13.02 0.85
N LYS A 45 15.88 -13.84 0.98
CA LYS A 45 17.25 -13.43 0.65
C LYS A 45 17.38 -13.02 -0.80
N ARG A 46 16.76 -13.73 -1.74
CA ARG A 46 16.78 -13.36 -3.16
C ARG A 46 16.10 -12.01 -3.43
N ARG A 47 14.98 -11.73 -2.75
CA ARG A 47 14.18 -10.51 -3.00
C ARG A 47 14.72 -9.26 -2.31
N PHE A 48 15.23 -9.40 -1.10
CA PHE A 48 15.67 -8.29 -0.24
C PHE A 48 17.20 -8.23 -0.04
N ARG A 49 17.96 -9.21 -0.58
CA ARG A 49 19.42 -9.34 -0.45
C ARG A 49 19.93 -9.50 0.99
N ILE A 50 19.04 -9.78 1.95
CA ILE A 50 19.39 -10.00 3.37
C ILE A 50 18.63 -11.20 3.94
N ASN A 51 19.14 -11.78 5.03
CA ASN A 51 18.47 -12.89 5.73
C ASN A 51 17.41 -12.35 6.71
N LYS A 52 16.39 -13.17 7.03
CA LYS A 52 15.35 -12.80 8.02
C LYS A 52 15.90 -12.48 9.41
N ASN A 53 16.96 -13.17 9.84
CA ASN A 53 17.63 -12.88 11.12
C ASN A 53 18.26 -11.49 11.14
N THR A 54 18.89 -11.08 10.04
CA THR A 54 19.45 -9.74 9.88
C THR A 54 18.35 -8.70 9.84
N PHE A 55 17.24 -9.00 9.16
CA PHE A 55 16.05 -8.15 9.16
C PHE A 55 15.52 -7.89 10.57
N ARG A 56 15.37 -8.93 11.41
CA ARG A 56 14.92 -8.76 12.80
C ARG A 56 15.83 -7.85 13.63
N ARG A 57 17.16 -7.97 13.43
CA ARG A 57 18.12 -7.06 14.07
C ARG A 57 17.93 -5.62 13.58
N LEU A 58 17.74 -5.44 12.27
CA LEU A 58 17.49 -4.12 11.68
C LEU A 58 16.18 -3.50 12.18
N GLU A 59 15.12 -4.30 12.29
CA GLU A 59 13.83 -3.87 12.82
C GLU A 59 13.96 -3.34 14.25
N ASN A 60 14.70 -4.04 15.12
CA ASN A 60 14.95 -3.59 16.49
C ASN A 60 15.69 -2.26 16.54
N VAL A 61 16.66 -2.03 15.66
CA VAL A 61 17.42 -0.76 15.60
C VAL A 61 16.54 0.39 15.10
N LEU A 62 15.70 0.13 14.10
CA LEU A 62 14.84 1.14 13.47
C LEU A 62 13.51 1.37 14.20
N GLN A 63 13.19 0.54 15.19
CA GLN A 63 11.92 0.59 15.92
C GLN A 63 11.61 1.97 16.51
N ASN A 64 12.65 2.70 16.93
CA ASN A 64 12.57 4.02 17.56
C ASN A 64 12.53 5.19 16.55
N VAL A 65 12.80 4.93 15.27
CA VAL A 65 12.90 5.98 14.23
C VAL A 65 11.61 6.05 13.40
N ILE A 66 10.91 4.93 13.23
CA ILE A 66 9.81 4.77 12.27
C ILE A 66 8.45 4.75 12.98
N GLU A 67 8.31 5.41 14.13
CA GLU A 67 7.03 5.44 14.83
C GLU A 67 6.00 6.31 14.10
N PRO A 68 4.81 5.76 13.78
CA PRO A 68 3.75 6.56 13.21
C PRO A 68 3.29 7.57 14.25
N ILE A 69 3.28 8.85 13.87
CA ILE A 69 2.84 9.96 14.73
C ILE A 69 1.36 9.78 15.13
N ASN A 70 0.56 9.10 14.30
CA ASN A 70 -0.86 8.86 14.55
C ASN A 70 -1.29 7.46 14.05
N GLU A 71 -2.23 6.83 14.75
CA GLU A 71 -2.84 5.54 14.36
C GLU A 71 -4.00 5.68 13.35
N ARG A 72 -4.31 6.91 12.93
CA ARG A 72 -5.39 7.17 11.98
C ARG A 72 -5.08 6.50 10.64
N ASN A 73 -6.11 5.85 10.07
CA ASN A 73 -6.09 5.27 8.73
C ASN A 73 -5.29 3.96 8.53
N GLN A 74 -5.13 3.15 9.59
CA GLN A 74 -4.40 1.88 9.56
C GLN A 74 -2.99 2.05 8.95
N PRO A 75 -2.03 2.62 9.70
CA PRO A 75 -0.68 2.84 9.19
C PRO A 75 -0.02 1.53 8.74
N ILE A 76 0.91 1.64 7.79
CA ILE A 76 1.73 0.50 7.36
C ILE A 76 2.57 0.06 8.56
N SER A 77 2.61 -1.25 8.86
CA SER A 77 3.43 -1.74 9.97
C SER A 77 4.90 -1.39 9.78
N LYS A 78 5.63 -1.18 10.88
CA LYS A 78 7.06 -0.83 10.87
C LYS A 78 7.87 -1.81 9.99
N ALA A 79 7.68 -3.11 10.21
CA ALA A 79 8.27 -4.15 9.39
C ALA A 79 7.97 -3.99 7.90
N ASN A 80 6.72 -3.73 7.53
CA ASN A 80 6.35 -3.55 6.12
C ASN A 80 6.98 -2.29 5.51
N GLN A 81 7.11 -1.20 6.26
CA GLN A 81 7.83 -0.01 5.80
C GLN A 81 9.30 -0.33 5.52
N ILE A 82 9.97 -1.03 6.43
CA ILE A 82 11.38 -1.45 6.25
C ILE A 82 11.51 -2.38 5.04
N LEU A 83 10.59 -3.35 4.86
CA LEU A 83 10.61 -4.25 3.71
C LEU A 83 10.43 -3.51 2.38
N ILE A 84 9.57 -2.47 2.33
CA ILE A 84 9.41 -1.63 1.15
C ILE A 84 10.72 -0.90 0.84
N CYS A 85 11.36 -0.30 1.84
CA CYS A 85 12.65 0.37 1.67
C CYS A 85 13.75 -0.58 1.20
N LEU A 86 13.85 -1.77 1.82
CA LEU A 86 14.80 -2.80 1.41
C LEU A 86 14.54 -3.27 -0.02
N ARG A 87 13.28 -3.40 -0.42
CA ARG A 87 12.93 -3.76 -1.80
C ARG A 87 13.41 -2.69 -2.78
N PHE A 88 13.23 -1.43 -2.44
CA PHE A 88 13.72 -0.31 -3.24
C PHE A 88 15.24 -0.35 -3.39
N PHE A 89 15.98 -0.51 -2.28
CA PHE A 89 17.45 -0.61 -2.31
C PHE A 89 17.96 -1.83 -3.07
N ALA A 90 17.31 -2.99 -2.91
CA ALA A 90 17.64 -4.18 -3.65
C ALA A 90 17.41 -3.99 -5.16
N THR A 91 16.34 -3.31 -5.57
CA THR A 91 16.02 -3.19 -7.00
C THR A 91 17.01 -2.30 -7.75
N GLY A 92 17.71 -1.38 -7.06
CA GLY A 92 18.74 -0.55 -7.68
C GLY A 92 18.20 0.50 -8.65
N SER A 93 16.90 0.77 -8.63
CA SER A 93 16.22 1.70 -9.54
C SER A 93 16.50 3.18 -9.26
N PHE A 94 17.46 3.48 -8.39
CA PHE A 94 17.81 4.84 -7.97
C PHE A 94 19.07 5.38 -8.67
N GLN A 95 19.68 4.61 -9.58
CA GLN A 95 20.92 5.00 -10.27
C GLN A 95 20.82 6.35 -10.98
N ILE A 96 19.69 6.63 -11.66
CA ILE A 96 19.47 7.91 -12.35
C ILE A 96 19.38 9.06 -11.34
N ASN A 97 18.59 8.91 -10.28
CA ASN A 97 18.49 9.92 -9.23
C ASN A 97 19.85 10.22 -8.58
N VAL A 98 20.70 9.20 -8.39
CA VAL A 98 22.06 9.39 -7.87
C VAL A 98 22.95 10.14 -8.86
N ALA A 99 22.86 9.83 -10.16
CA ALA A 99 23.59 10.55 -11.19
C ALA A 99 23.19 12.03 -11.26
N ASP A 100 21.89 12.33 -11.23
CA ASP A 100 21.37 13.69 -11.24
C ASP A 100 21.83 14.48 -9.99
N LEU A 101 21.74 13.88 -8.80
CA LEU A 101 22.19 14.51 -7.57
C LEU A 101 23.71 14.76 -7.54
N SER A 102 24.49 13.82 -8.10
CA SER A 102 25.94 13.99 -8.24
C SER A 102 26.31 15.17 -9.14
N MET A 103 25.48 15.49 -10.13
CA MET A 103 25.70 16.65 -10.99
C MET A 103 25.52 17.96 -10.21
N TYR A 104 24.52 18.06 -9.32
CA TYR A 104 24.34 19.27 -8.51
C TYR A 104 25.41 19.46 -7.43
N LEU A 105 25.88 18.37 -6.80
CA LEU A 105 26.93 18.42 -5.77
C LEU A 105 28.32 18.78 -6.30
N SER A 106 28.53 18.68 -7.61
CA SER A 106 29.80 19.05 -8.26
C SER A 106 29.80 20.48 -8.81
N LEU A 107 28.70 21.23 -8.67
CA LEU A 107 28.67 22.63 -9.06
C LEU A 107 29.33 23.49 -7.97
N PRO A 108 30.31 24.35 -8.33
CA PRO A 108 30.84 25.33 -7.40
C PRO A 108 29.72 26.29 -6.98
N PHE A 109 29.66 26.62 -5.69
CA PHE A 109 28.76 27.67 -5.20
C PHE A 109 29.07 28.97 -5.95
N PRO A 110 28.07 29.66 -6.52
CA PRO A 110 28.28 31.00 -7.04
C PRO A 110 28.58 31.94 -5.86
N GLU A 111 29.66 32.72 -5.98
CA GLU A 111 30.01 33.80 -5.04
C GLU A 111 28.96 34.93 -5.03
#